data_AF-A0A521B817-F1
#
_entry.id   AF-A0A521B817-F1
#
_cell.length_a   1.000
_cell.length_b   1.000
_cell.length_c   1.000
_cell.angle_alpha   90.00
_cell.angle_beta   90.00
_cell.angle_gamma   90.00
#
_symmetry.space_group_name_H-M   'P 1'
#
loop_
_entity.id
_entity.type
_entity.pdbx_description
1 polymer ?
#
loop_
_entity_poly.entity_id
_entity_poly.type
_entity_poly.pdbx_seq_one_letter_code
_entity_poly.pdbx_strand_id
1 'polypeptide(L)'
;MVIEVQPKEVDYDALALRVFLKALELIGGPRALFEYRNLTWVPSLMEAAYAVVLKNEAMKTDDEIAEFIGITKQTVRNMLSADPELVMAKLQGELESKEVKVHTAGGLAKKAYEEVKSGNDYIAFISSVCEEYVKKPMEAVESGQPAQTCPDIGLVWPVYVLKAIKGMDFPVEESSKEELKERLKGIKVKDKQAEELVDKIEFPIKSPADLLHKLANSVKES
;
A
#
# COMPACT_ATOMS: atom_id res chain seq x y z
N MET A 1 -4.04 36.87 -11.99
CA MET A 1 -3.15 35.75 -11.61
C MET A 1 -3.88 34.48 -11.99
N VAL A 2 -3.45 33.79 -13.05
CA VAL A 2 -4.05 32.51 -13.45
C VAL A 2 -3.35 31.45 -12.61
N ILE A 3 -4.09 30.82 -11.69
CA ILE A 3 -3.57 29.68 -10.93
C ILE A 3 -3.67 28.49 -11.88
N GLU A 4 -2.56 28.09 -12.48
CA GLU A 4 -2.47 26.81 -13.19
C GLU A 4 -2.56 25.68 -12.17
N VAL A 5 -3.74 25.09 -12.05
CA VAL A 5 -3.94 23.87 -11.26
C VAL A 5 -3.43 22.70 -12.09
N GLN A 6 -2.24 22.21 -11.76
CA GLN A 6 -1.69 20.97 -12.33
C GLN A 6 -2.52 19.79 -11.81
N PRO A 7 -3.08 18.91 -12.68
CA PRO A 7 -3.79 17.73 -12.23
C PRO A 7 -2.82 16.83 -11.46
N LYS A 8 -3.12 16.57 -10.19
CA LYS A 8 -2.40 15.57 -9.41
C LYS A 8 -2.94 14.21 -9.82
N GLU A 9 -2.10 13.35 -10.39
CA GLU A 9 -2.46 11.97 -10.68
C GLU A 9 -2.71 11.26 -9.35
N VAL A 10 -3.98 10.97 -9.07
CA VAL A 10 -4.40 10.26 -7.86
C VAL A 10 -4.49 8.78 -8.22
N ASP A 11 -3.65 7.98 -7.57
CA ASP A 11 -3.81 6.53 -7.57
C ASP A 11 -5.05 6.18 -6.74
N TYR A 12 -6.18 5.97 -7.43
CA TYR A 12 -7.46 5.69 -6.80
C TYR A 12 -7.47 4.35 -6.06
N ASP A 13 -6.72 3.36 -6.54
CA ASP A 13 -6.64 2.03 -5.92
C ASP A 13 -5.87 2.13 -4.59
N ALA A 14 -4.74 2.83 -4.60
CA ALA A 14 -3.96 3.08 -3.37
C ALA A 14 -4.76 3.89 -2.36
N LEU A 15 -5.52 4.90 -2.80
CA LEU A 15 -6.35 5.71 -1.91
C LEU A 15 -7.54 4.91 -1.37
N ALA A 16 -8.22 4.12 -2.19
CA ALA A 16 -9.31 3.24 -1.75
C ALA A 16 -8.81 2.21 -0.73
N LEU A 17 -7.62 1.64 -0.94
CA LEU A 17 -6.98 0.75 0.03
C LEU A 17 -6.68 1.47 1.36
N ARG A 18 -6.16 2.69 1.33
CA ARG A 18 -5.96 3.50 2.56
C ARG A 18 -7.26 3.73 3.32
N VAL A 19 -8.33 4.09 2.61
CA VAL A 19 -9.67 4.26 3.20
C VAL A 19 -10.17 2.95 3.82
N PHE A 20 -10.04 1.84 3.11
CA PHE A 20 -10.42 0.52 3.61
C PHE A 20 -9.67 0.16 4.90
N LEU A 21 -8.34 0.31 4.91
CA LEU A 21 -7.51 0.01 6.09
C LEU A 21 -7.85 0.93 7.27
N LYS A 22 -8.12 2.21 7.00
CA LYS A 22 -8.56 3.14 8.04
C LYS A 22 -9.93 2.76 8.61
N ALA A 23 -10.86 2.30 7.76
CA ALA A 23 -12.15 1.81 8.22
C ALA A 23 -12.01 0.57 9.11
N LEU A 24 -11.07 -0.34 8.81
CA LEU A 24 -10.75 -1.47 9.69
C LEU A 24 -10.22 -1.01 11.05
N GLU A 25 -9.37 0.01 11.09
CA GLU A 25 -8.90 0.57 12.35
C GLU A 25 -10.06 1.16 13.18
N LEU A 26 -10.96 1.91 12.54
CA LEU A 26 -12.11 2.54 13.22
C LEU A 26 -13.04 1.52 13.89
N ILE A 27 -13.17 0.31 13.32
CA ILE A 27 -13.98 -0.76 13.93
C ILE A 27 -13.23 -1.58 14.99
N GLY A 28 -11.96 -1.27 15.30
CA GLY A 28 -11.16 -1.99 16.29
C GLY A 28 -10.24 -3.06 15.69
N GLY A 29 -9.99 -3.01 14.38
CA GLY A 29 -9.06 -3.89 13.67
C GLY A 29 -9.72 -5.09 12.99
N PRO A 30 -8.92 -5.97 12.35
CA PRO A 30 -9.43 -7.05 11.50
C PRO A 30 -10.26 -8.09 12.25
N ARG A 31 -10.08 -8.24 13.58
CA ARG A 31 -10.88 -9.18 14.38
C ARG A 31 -12.36 -8.79 14.44
N ALA A 32 -12.65 -7.48 14.44
CA ALA A 32 -14.01 -6.96 14.52
C ALA A 32 -14.91 -7.46 13.36
N LEU A 33 -14.32 -7.73 12.18
CA LEU A 33 -15.02 -8.30 11.02
C LEU A 33 -15.71 -9.64 11.35
N PHE A 34 -15.13 -10.45 12.23
CA PHE A 34 -15.71 -11.73 12.67
C PHE A 34 -16.73 -11.54 13.81
N GLU A 35 -16.47 -10.57 14.68
CA GLU A 35 -17.30 -10.29 15.85
C GLU A 35 -18.69 -9.76 15.46
N TYR A 36 -18.77 -8.99 14.37
CA TYR A 36 -20.04 -8.56 13.78
C TYR A 36 -20.76 -9.65 12.96
N ARG A 37 -20.21 -10.89 12.90
CA ARG A 37 -20.81 -12.12 12.34
C ARG A 37 -21.47 -11.97 10.96
N ASN A 38 -20.93 -11.13 10.09
CA ASN A 38 -21.49 -10.95 8.77
C ASN A 38 -20.41 -11.22 7.71
N LEU A 39 -20.69 -12.25 6.91
CA LEU A 39 -19.76 -12.90 5.98
C LEU A 39 -19.36 -12.01 4.79
N THR A 40 -20.00 -10.85 4.60
CA THR A 40 -19.78 -9.98 3.42
C THR A 40 -19.12 -8.65 3.77
N TRP A 41 -18.60 -8.47 4.99
CA TRP A 41 -18.03 -7.18 5.41
C TRP A 41 -16.81 -6.77 4.60
N VAL A 42 -15.90 -7.69 4.30
CA VAL A 42 -14.66 -7.36 3.57
C VAL A 42 -14.97 -6.87 2.15
N PRO A 43 -15.71 -7.61 1.30
CA PRO A 43 -16.08 -7.12 -0.03
C PRO A 43 -16.88 -5.82 0.04
N SER A 44 -17.91 -5.74 0.88
CA SER A 44 -18.78 -4.56 0.96
C SER A 44 -18.05 -3.31 1.45
N LEU A 45 -17.10 -3.45 2.37
CA LEU A 45 -16.29 -2.33 2.85
C LEU A 45 -15.29 -1.86 1.80
N MET A 46 -14.70 -2.78 1.03
CA MET A 46 -13.83 -2.42 -0.09
C MET A 46 -14.62 -1.71 -1.19
N GLU A 47 -15.78 -2.23 -1.59
CA GLU A 47 -16.69 -1.58 -2.55
C GLU A 47 -17.07 -0.17 -2.09
N ALA A 48 -17.41 0.00 -0.81
CA ALA A 48 -17.74 1.30 -0.24
C ALA A 48 -16.54 2.27 -0.26
N ALA A 49 -15.33 1.79 0.04
CA ALA A 49 -14.11 2.59 -0.04
C ALA A 49 -13.86 3.10 -1.47
N TYR A 50 -13.97 2.22 -2.48
CA TYR A 50 -13.91 2.62 -3.88
C TYR A 50 -15.01 3.61 -4.26
N ALA A 51 -16.26 3.36 -3.85
CA ALA A 51 -17.37 4.24 -4.17
C ALA A 51 -17.14 5.66 -3.62
N VAL A 52 -16.68 5.78 -2.37
CA VAL A 52 -16.37 7.08 -1.74
C VAL A 52 -15.21 7.77 -2.45
N VAL A 53 -14.11 7.07 -2.74
CA VAL A 53 -12.95 7.65 -3.42
C VAL A 53 -13.30 8.12 -4.82
N LEU A 54 -13.95 7.27 -5.62
CA LEU A 54 -14.33 7.61 -6.99
C LEU A 54 -15.34 8.76 -7.04
N LYS A 55 -16.23 8.85 -6.04
CA LYS A 55 -17.19 9.96 -5.94
C LYS A 55 -16.49 11.29 -5.67
N ASN A 56 -15.50 11.31 -4.78
CA ASN A 56 -14.89 12.56 -4.30
C ASN A 56 -13.64 12.99 -5.08
N GLU A 57 -12.85 12.05 -5.57
CA GLU A 57 -11.55 12.32 -6.20
C GLU A 57 -11.61 12.23 -7.72
N ALA A 58 -12.45 11.33 -8.24
CA ALA A 58 -12.68 11.17 -9.69
C ALA A 58 -13.97 11.85 -10.17
N MET A 59 -14.78 12.40 -9.25
CA MET A 59 -16.07 13.05 -9.54
C MET A 59 -17.04 12.17 -10.35
N LYS A 60 -16.92 10.83 -10.23
CA LYS A 60 -17.76 9.89 -10.97
C LYS A 60 -19.21 9.92 -10.49
N THR A 61 -20.11 9.71 -11.43
CA THR A 61 -21.54 9.50 -11.16
C THR A 61 -21.78 8.14 -10.54
N ASP A 62 -22.95 7.97 -9.91
CA ASP A 62 -23.32 6.70 -9.29
C ASP A 62 -23.40 5.55 -10.32
N ASP A 63 -23.71 5.86 -11.59
CA ASP A 63 -23.73 4.89 -12.70
C ASP A 63 -22.31 4.43 -13.07
N GLU A 64 -21.39 5.37 -13.25
CA GLU A 64 -20.00 5.06 -13.58
C GLU A 64 -19.29 4.29 -12.45
N ILE A 65 -19.62 4.60 -11.19
CA ILE A 65 -19.11 3.87 -10.03
C ILE A 65 -19.66 2.44 -10.02
N ALA A 66 -20.97 2.27 -10.28
CA ALA A 66 -21.61 0.97 -10.33
C ALA A 66 -21.01 0.08 -11.42
N GLU A 67 -20.80 0.64 -12.62
CA GLU A 67 -20.14 -0.04 -13.73
C GLU A 67 -18.68 -0.41 -13.40
N PHE A 68 -17.92 0.51 -12.80
CA PHE A 68 -16.53 0.27 -12.44
C PHE A 68 -16.37 -0.85 -11.40
N ILE A 69 -17.19 -0.85 -10.35
CA ILE A 69 -17.10 -1.82 -9.25
C ILE A 69 -17.77 -3.15 -9.63
N GLY A 70 -18.74 -3.13 -10.55
CA GLY A 70 -19.54 -4.31 -10.91
C GLY A 70 -20.70 -4.59 -9.96
N ILE A 71 -21.29 -3.54 -9.37
CA ILE A 71 -22.45 -3.62 -8.47
C ILE A 71 -23.63 -2.80 -8.99
N THR A 72 -24.79 -2.89 -8.34
CA THR A 72 -25.95 -2.10 -8.78
C THR A 72 -25.82 -0.62 -8.40
N LYS A 73 -26.36 0.27 -9.24
CA LYS A 73 -26.50 1.70 -8.91
C LYS A 73 -27.18 1.94 -7.57
N GLN A 74 -28.16 1.11 -7.22
CA GLN A 74 -28.86 1.23 -5.94
C GLN A 74 -27.93 0.92 -4.76
N THR A 75 -27.05 -0.08 -4.89
CA THR A 75 -26.03 -0.39 -3.89
C THR A 75 -25.08 0.79 -3.69
N VAL A 76 -24.58 1.40 -4.77
CA VAL A 76 -23.73 2.60 -4.72
C VAL A 76 -24.45 3.74 -3.99
N ARG A 77 -25.72 4.02 -4.35
CA ARG A 77 -26.52 5.05 -3.68
C ARG A 77 -26.65 4.81 -2.19
N ASN A 78 -26.99 3.57 -1.81
CA ASN A 78 -27.13 3.19 -0.40
C ASN A 78 -25.82 3.39 0.37
N MET A 79 -24.66 3.10 -0.24
CA MET A 79 -23.33 3.34 0.35
C MET A 79 -23.06 4.84 0.53
N LEU A 80 -23.23 5.63 -0.53
CA LEU A 80 -22.89 7.06 -0.54
C LEU A 80 -23.84 7.90 0.33
N SER A 81 -25.11 7.50 0.43
CA SER A 81 -26.11 8.14 1.28
C SER A 81 -26.03 7.71 2.75
N ALA A 82 -25.16 6.77 3.11
CA ALA A 82 -25.04 6.31 4.49
C ALA A 82 -24.55 7.46 5.40
N ASP A 83 -25.20 7.59 6.54
CA ASP A 83 -24.84 8.56 7.59
C ASP A 83 -23.72 7.96 8.46
N PRO A 84 -22.52 8.55 8.48
CA PRO A 84 -21.39 8.04 9.27
C PRO A 84 -21.67 8.00 10.77
N GLU A 85 -22.29 9.04 11.33
CA GLU A 85 -22.59 9.18 12.76
C GLU A 85 -23.55 8.10 13.23
N LEU A 86 -24.63 7.85 12.46
CA LEU A 86 -25.58 6.76 12.77
C LEU A 86 -24.93 5.38 12.70
N VAL A 87 -23.97 5.19 11.78
CA VAL A 87 -23.20 3.95 11.70
C VAL A 87 -22.32 3.75 12.93
N MET A 88 -21.60 4.78 13.37
CA MET A 88 -20.73 4.68 14.54
C MET A 88 -21.51 4.38 15.83
N ALA A 89 -22.62 5.10 16.06
CA ALA A 89 -23.50 4.85 17.21
C ALA A 89 -24.06 3.42 17.21
N LYS A 90 -24.43 2.88 16.03
CA LYS A 90 -24.85 1.48 15.88
C LYS A 90 -23.74 0.49 16.24
N LEU A 91 -22.48 0.78 15.88
CA LEU A 91 -21.35 -0.12 16.15
C LEU A 91 -20.91 -0.10 17.61
N GLN A 92 -21.08 1.02 18.29
CA GLN A 92 -20.85 1.19 19.73
C GLN A 92 -21.97 0.59 20.59
N GLY A 93 -23.07 0.13 19.98
CA GLY A 93 -24.22 -0.43 20.69
C GLY A 93 -25.15 0.61 21.30
N GLU A 94 -24.98 1.89 20.94
CA GLU A 94 -25.81 3.01 21.40
C GLU A 94 -27.19 3.04 20.71
N LEU A 95 -27.33 2.34 19.58
CA LEU A 95 -28.57 2.19 18.82
C LEU A 95 -28.93 0.72 18.68
N GLU A 96 -30.21 0.37 18.91
CA GLU A 96 -30.68 -0.98 18.65
C GLU A 96 -30.59 -1.29 17.14
N SER A 97 -29.82 -2.34 16.82
CA SER A 97 -29.48 -2.74 15.45
C SER A 97 -30.68 -2.96 14.51
N LYS A 98 -31.89 -3.19 15.06
CA LYS A 98 -33.13 -3.46 14.32
C LYS A 98 -33.83 -2.20 13.80
N GLU A 99 -33.56 -1.03 14.37
CA GLU A 99 -34.28 0.21 14.01
C GLU A 99 -33.54 1.06 12.96
N VAL A 100 -32.22 0.87 12.80
CA VAL A 100 -31.39 1.69 11.90
C VAL A 100 -31.01 0.92 10.65
N LYS A 101 -31.79 1.14 9.57
CA LYS A 101 -31.51 0.66 8.21
C LYS A 101 -30.52 1.59 7.51
N VAL A 102 -29.25 1.52 7.90
CA VAL A 102 -28.15 2.23 7.25
C VAL A 102 -27.14 1.23 6.68
N HIS A 103 -26.50 1.60 5.56
CA HIS A 103 -25.42 0.81 4.98
C HIS A 103 -24.14 1.00 5.80
N THR A 104 -23.88 0.09 6.75
CA THR A 104 -22.75 0.17 7.70
C THR A 104 -21.40 0.37 7.02
N ALA A 105 -21.09 -0.39 5.97
CA ALA A 105 -19.84 -0.22 5.22
C ALA A 105 -19.72 1.16 4.54
N GLY A 106 -20.85 1.76 4.15
CA GLY A 106 -20.88 3.07 3.51
C GLY A 106 -20.52 4.20 4.49
N GLY A 107 -21.14 4.18 5.67
CA GLY A 107 -20.84 5.18 6.71
C GLY A 107 -19.42 5.06 7.24
N LEU A 108 -18.92 3.82 7.43
CA LEU A 108 -17.53 3.58 7.82
C LEU A 108 -16.53 4.09 6.78
N ALA A 109 -16.75 3.79 5.50
CA ALA A 109 -15.86 4.24 4.43
C ALA A 109 -15.82 5.77 4.32
N LYS A 110 -16.97 6.45 4.48
CA LYS A 110 -17.04 7.92 4.51
C LYS A 110 -16.24 8.49 5.68
N LYS A 111 -16.43 7.95 6.89
CA LYS A 111 -15.67 8.41 8.06
C LYS A 111 -14.17 8.17 7.90
N ALA A 112 -13.80 7.00 7.41
CA ALA A 112 -12.41 6.66 7.16
C ALA A 112 -11.77 7.56 6.10
N TYR A 113 -12.50 7.90 5.04
CA TYR A 113 -12.04 8.85 4.02
C TYR A 113 -11.76 10.23 4.62
N GLU A 114 -12.64 10.77 5.46
CA GLU A 114 -12.41 12.05 6.15
C GLU A 114 -11.14 12.03 6.99
N GLU A 115 -10.91 10.97 7.77
CA GLU A 115 -9.67 10.82 8.55
C GLU A 115 -8.43 10.77 7.66
N VAL A 116 -8.47 10.00 6.56
CA VAL A 116 -7.36 9.91 5.60
C VAL A 116 -7.06 11.27 4.95
N LYS A 117 -8.09 12.02 4.56
CA LYS A 117 -7.94 13.37 3.99
C LYS A 117 -7.44 14.39 5.01
N SER A 118 -7.71 14.16 6.28
CA SER A 118 -7.23 14.99 7.40
C SER A 118 -5.80 14.64 7.84
N GLY A 119 -5.18 13.62 7.22
CA GLY A 119 -3.83 13.15 7.58
C GLY A 119 -3.79 12.22 8.80
N ASN A 120 -4.95 11.77 9.28
CA ASN A 120 -5.08 10.82 10.39
C ASN A 120 -5.08 9.36 9.89
N ASP A 121 -4.20 9.02 8.95
CA ASP A 121 -4.12 7.68 8.35
C ASP A 121 -2.99 6.82 8.91
N TYR A 122 -2.44 7.20 10.07
CA TYR A 122 -1.60 6.30 10.85
C TYR A 122 -2.45 5.11 11.31
N ILE A 123 -2.00 3.90 10.96
CA ILE A 123 -2.69 2.65 11.28
C ILE A 123 -1.75 1.75 12.08
N ALA A 124 -2.04 1.59 13.37
CA ALA A 124 -1.12 0.95 14.32
C ALA A 124 -0.74 -0.49 13.92
N PHE A 125 -1.72 -1.29 13.47
CA PHE A 125 -1.47 -2.69 13.11
C PHE A 125 -0.66 -2.84 11.80
N ILE A 126 -0.79 -1.90 10.86
CA ILE A 126 0.06 -1.87 9.66
C ILE A 126 1.46 -1.46 10.05
N SER A 127 1.61 -0.46 10.93
CA SER A 127 2.91 -0.05 11.46
C SER A 127 3.65 -1.21 12.12
N SER A 128 2.97 -2.05 12.91
CA SER A 128 3.61 -3.21 13.55
C SER A 128 4.06 -4.28 12.55
N VAL A 129 3.25 -4.54 11.51
CA VAL A 129 3.63 -5.45 10.42
C VAL A 129 4.82 -4.86 9.67
N CYS A 130 4.78 -3.60 9.28
CA CYS A 130 5.91 -2.95 8.63
C CYS A 130 7.17 -2.94 9.52
N GLU A 131 7.04 -2.79 10.83
CA GLU A 131 8.19 -2.87 11.74
C GLU A 131 8.83 -4.26 11.73
N GLU A 132 8.02 -5.32 11.76
CA GLU A 132 8.50 -6.70 11.77
C GLU A 132 9.09 -7.13 10.43
N TYR A 133 8.44 -6.77 9.32
CA TYR A 133 8.78 -7.28 7.98
C TYR A 133 9.61 -6.32 7.13
N VAL A 134 9.74 -5.05 7.54
CA VAL A 134 10.52 -4.03 6.82
C VAL A 134 11.62 -3.47 7.72
N LYS A 135 11.26 -2.83 8.84
CA LYS A 135 12.23 -2.09 9.68
C LYS A 135 13.27 -2.98 10.35
N LYS A 136 12.87 -4.05 11.03
CA LYS A 136 13.80 -4.97 11.70
C LYS A 136 14.78 -5.65 10.73
N PRO A 137 14.33 -6.16 9.56
CA PRO A 137 15.26 -6.60 8.52
C PRO A 137 16.23 -5.49 8.11
N MET A 138 15.76 -4.23 8.00
CA MET A 138 16.61 -3.11 7.59
C MET A 138 17.69 -2.79 8.61
N GLU A 139 17.34 -2.78 9.89
CA GLU A 139 18.29 -2.56 10.99
C GLU A 139 19.32 -3.71 11.10
N ALA A 140 18.92 -4.95 10.78
CA ALA A 140 19.84 -6.08 10.73
C ALA A 140 20.94 -5.90 9.65
N VAL A 141 20.58 -5.40 8.47
CA VAL A 141 21.55 -5.07 7.41
C VAL A 141 22.49 -3.95 7.84
N GLU A 142 21.94 -2.89 8.42
CA GLU A 142 22.74 -1.72 8.86
C GLU A 142 23.73 -2.07 9.97
N SER A 143 23.41 -3.07 10.79
CA SER A 143 24.27 -3.58 11.86
C SER A 143 25.25 -4.68 11.39
N GLY A 144 25.32 -4.97 10.09
CA GLY A 144 26.22 -5.97 9.52
C GLY A 144 25.82 -7.42 9.83
N GLN A 145 24.60 -7.64 10.33
CA GLN A 145 24.04 -8.96 10.51
C GLN A 145 23.46 -9.45 9.17
N PRO A 146 23.53 -10.76 8.87
CA PRO A 146 22.95 -11.28 7.64
C PRO A 146 21.44 -10.98 7.63
N ALA A 147 21.01 -10.15 6.68
CA ALA A 147 19.58 -9.97 6.41
C ALA A 147 18.98 -11.34 6.11
N GLN A 148 18.14 -11.84 7.00
CA GLN A 148 17.18 -12.86 6.61
C GLN A 148 16.19 -12.15 5.69
N THR A 149 16.42 -12.25 4.39
CA THR A 149 15.39 -11.95 3.40
C THR A 149 14.19 -12.83 3.75
N CYS A 150 13.04 -12.21 4.00
CA CYS A 150 11.80 -12.94 4.23
C CYS A 150 11.64 -13.94 3.06
N PRO A 151 11.61 -15.26 3.30
CA PRO A 151 11.73 -16.26 2.24
C PRO A 151 10.68 -16.13 1.13
N ASP A 152 9.52 -15.54 1.46
CA ASP A 152 8.37 -15.44 0.55
C ASP A 152 8.16 -14.03 -0.04
N ILE A 153 8.85 -13.01 0.50
CA ILE A 153 8.66 -11.61 0.12
C ILE A 153 10.02 -11.04 -0.32
N GLY A 154 10.40 -11.36 -1.56
CA GLY A 154 11.62 -10.87 -2.22
C GLY A 154 11.64 -9.36 -2.51
N LEU A 155 10.96 -8.54 -1.70
CA LEU A 155 10.77 -7.09 -1.88
C LEU A 155 11.73 -6.24 -1.04
N VAL A 156 12.51 -6.83 -0.14
CA VAL A 156 13.38 -6.03 0.75
C VAL A 156 14.73 -5.71 0.11
N TRP A 157 15.29 -6.64 -0.67
CA TRP A 157 16.58 -6.43 -1.34
C TRP A 157 16.61 -5.25 -2.33
N PRO A 158 15.55 -4.93 -3.10
CA PRO A 158 15.56 -3.75 -3.96
C PRO A 158 15.72 -2.46 -3.16
N VAL A 159 15.08 -2.38 -1.98
CA VAL A 159 15.21 -1.22 -1.09
C VAL A 159 16.65 -1.09 -0.58
N TYR A 160 17.31 -2.19 -0.23
CA TYR A 160 18.72 -2.17 0.16
C TYR A 160 19.64 -1.71 -0.96
N VAL A 161 19.44 -2.22 -2.18
CA VAL A 161 20.21 -1.80 -3.35
C VAL A 161 20.02 -0.30 -3.60
N LEU A 162 18.78 0.19 -3.61
CA LEU A 162 18.48 1.63 -3.80
C LEU A 162 19.09 2.50 -2.69
N LYS A 163 19.10 2.04 -1.44
CA LYS A 163 19.74 2.75 -0.33
C LYS A 163 21.26 2.78 -0.48
N ALA A 164 21.88 1.67 -0.85
CA ALA A 164 23.33 1.55 -1.03
C ALA A 164 23.86 2.42 -2.18
N ILE A 165 23.14 2.49 -3.29
CA ILE A 165 23.53 3.30 -4.45
C ILE A 165 23.08 4.76 -4.35
N LYS A 166 22.45 5.17 -3.23
CA LYS A 166 22.02 6.56 -3.04
C LYS A 166 23.21 7.51 -3.21
N GLY A 167 23.04 8.50 -4.08
CA GLY A 167 24.08 9.48 -4.40
C GLY A 167 25.17 8.97 -5.35
N MET A 168 24.97 7.82 -6.01
CA MET A 168 25.78 7.40 -7.16
C MET A 168 25.23 8.04 -8.43
N ASP A 169 26.13 8.52 -9.30
CA ASP A 169 25.77 9.06 -10.60
C ASP A 169 25.50 7.95 -11.60
N PHE A 170 24.50 8.17 -12.48
CA PHE A 170 24.14 7.24 -13.56
C PHE A 170 24.35 7.92 -14.92
N PRO A 171 24.76 7.19 -15.97
CA PRO A 171 24.98 5.73 -15.99
C PRO A 171 26.22 5.28 -15.22
N VAL A 172 26.14 4.12 -14.57
CA VAL A 172 27.30 3.48 -13.94
C VAL A 172 28.03 2.69 -15.03
N GLU A 173 29.24 3.11 -15.32
CA GLU A 173 30.12 2.49 -16.32
C GLU A 173 30.90 1.30 -15.73
N GLU A 174 31.42 0.41 -16.58
CA GLU A 174 32.22 -0.76 -16.15
C GLU A 174 33.43 -0.32 -15.30
N SER A 175 33.99 0.87 -15.54
CA SER A 175 35.08 1.43 -14.74
C SER A 175 34.72 1.65 -13.26
N SER A 176 33.43 1.81 -12.94
CA SER A 176 32.91 2.00 -11.59
C SER A 176 32.35 0.70 -10.97
N LYS A 177 32.57 -0.44 -11.61
CA LYS A 177 32.09 -1.75 -11.16
C LYS A 177 32.54 -2.10 -9.75
N GLU A 178 33.82 -1.89 -9.43
CA GLU A 178 34.35 -2.20 -8.10
C GLU A 178 33.75 -1.30 -7.00
N GLU A 179 33.46 -0.03 -7.32
CA GLU A 179 32.73 0.86 -6.41
C GLU A 179 31.32 0.33 -6.16
N LEU A 180 30.60 -0.08 -7.22
CA LEU A 180 29.27 -0.67 -7.10
C LEU A 180 29.29 -1.95 -6.26
N LYS A 181 30.29 -2.83 -6.44
CA LYS A 181 30.45 -4.06 -5.65
C LYS A 181 30.66 -3.74 -4.17
N GLU A 182 31.53 -2.80 -3.83
CA GLU A 182 31.77 -2.45 -2.43
C GLU A 182 30.52 -1.83 -1.78
N ARG A 183 29.75 -1.02 -2.51
CA ARG A 183 28.48 -0.47 -1.99
C ARG A 183 27.41 -1.53 -1.76
N LEU A 184 27.38 -2.58 -2.58
CA LEU A 184 26.39 -3.66 -2.50
C LEU A 184 26.78 -4.80 -1.56
N LYS A 185 27.95 -4.71 -0.92
CA LYS A 185 28.51 -5.74 -0.06
C LYS A 185 27.57 -6.11 1.09
N GLY A 186 27.35 -7.41 1.25
CA GLY A 186 26.48 -7.96 2.30
C GLY A 186 24.98 -7.88 1.99
N ILE A 187 24.59 -7.32 0.83
CA ILE A 187 23.21 -7.36 0.35
C ILE A 187 23.01 -8.68 -0.39
N LYS A 188 21.95 -9.42 -0.03
CA LYS A 188 21.53 -10.61 -0.75
C LYS A 188 20.36 -10.32 -1.67
N VAL A 189 20.47 -10.74 -2.93
CA VAL A 189 19.36 -10.77 -3.89
C VAL A 189 18.87 -12.21 -3.94
N LYS A 190 17.73 -12.46 -3.30
CA LYS A 190 17.30 -13.83 -2.93
C LYS A 190 18.40 -14.51 -2.08
N ASP A 191 18.99 -15.59 -2.58
CA ASP A 191 20.00 -16.38 -1.86
C ASP A 191 21.45 -16.09 -2.32
N LYS A 192 21.64 -15.16 -3.26
CA LYS A 192 22.96 -14.83 -3.85
C LYS A 192 23.44 -13.46 -3.42
N GLN A 193 24.76 -13.32 -3.27
CA GLN A 193 25.37 -12.05 -2.90
C GLN A 193 25.31 -11.05 -4.05
N ALA A 194 24.87 -9.82 -3.78
CA ALA A 194 24.72 -8.79 -4.79
C ALA A 194 26.06 -8.48 -5.49
N GLU A 195 27.17 -8.47 -4.75
CA GLU A 195 28.51 -8.25 -5.32
C GLU A 195 28.92 -9.32 -6.34
N GLU A 196 28.50 -10.57 -6.16
CA GLU A 196 28.77 -11.67 -7.11
C GLU A 196 27.89 -11.56 -8.36
N LEU A 197 26.68 -11.03 -8.19
CA LEU A 197 25.75 -10.80 -9.30
C LEU A 197 26.19 -9.65 -10.19
N VAL A 198 26.86 -8.63 -9.63
CA VAL A 198 27.45 -7.53 -10.41
C VAL A 198 28.50 -8.03 -11.41
N ASP A 199 29.16 -9.15 -11.14
CA ASP A 199 30.11 -9.74 -12.10
C ASP A 199 29.42 -10.33 -13.34
N LYS A 200 28.10 -10.55 -13.28
CA LYS A 200 27.31 -11.21 -14.31
C LYS A 200 26.38 -10.28 -15.09
N ILE A 201 26.34 -8.99 -14.75
CA ILE A 201 25.45 -8.02 -15.40
C ILE A 201 26.20 -7.22 -16.47
N GLU A 202 25.46 -6.77 -17.49
CA GLU A 202 25.99 -5.94 -18.56
C GLU A 202 26.07 -4.47 -18.16
N PHE A 203 27.18 -3.81 -18.48
CA PHE A 203 27.39 -2.37 -18.37
C PHE A 203 27.21 -1.67 -19.74
N PRO A 204 26.84 -0.38 -19.78
CA PRO A 204 26.57 0.50 -18.63
C PRO A 204 25.21 0.23 -17.98
N ILE A 205 25.11 0.52 -16.69
CA ILE A 205 23.85 0.47 -15.94
C ILE A 205 23.21 1.85 -16.01
N LYS A 206 22.07 1.95 -16.69
CA LYS A 206 21.50 3.24 -17.12
C LYS A 206 20.81 4.02 -16.00
N SER A 207 20.28 3.32 -15.01
CA SER A 207 19.50 3.90 -13.91
C SER A 207 19.43 2.97 -12.71
N PRO A 208 18.98 3.45 -11.54
CA PRO A 208 18.69 2.59 -10.39
C PRO A 208 17.73 1.45 -10.72
N ALA A 209 16.72 1.69 -11.56
CA ALA A 209 15.77 0.67 -11.99
C ALA A 209 16.43 -0.38 -12.91
N ASP A 210 17.33 0.04 -13.81
CA ASP A 210 18.09 -0.86 -14.67
C ASP A 210 18.99 -1.79 -13.84
N LEU A 211 19.62 -1.27 -12.78
CA LEU A 211 20.41 -2.08 -11.83
C LEU A 211 19.56 -3.18 -11.19
N LEU A 212 18.40 -2.81 -10.62
CA LEU A 212 17.50 -3.77 -9.99
C LEU A 212 17.06 -4.86 -10.97
N HIS A 213 16.71 -4.46 -12.19
CA HIS A 213 16.29 -5.38 -13.23
C HIS A 213 17.41 -6.36 -13.61
N LYS A 214 18.63 -5.86 -13.81
CA LYS A 214 19.81 -6.68 -14.13
C LYS A 214 20.18 -7.65 -13.01
N LEU A 215 20.18 -7.21 -11.75
CA LEU A 215 20.41 -8.07 -10.59
C LEU A 215 19.33 -9.15 -10.44
N ALA A 216 18.07 -8.83 -10.71
CA ALA A 216 16.98 -9.79 -10.64
C ALA A 216 17.09 -10.89 -11.71
N ASN A 217 17.57 -10.55 -12.91
CA ASN A 217 17.73 -11.49 -14.01
C ASN A 217 18.98 -12.37 -13.85
N SER A 218 20.09 -11.83 -13.35
CA SER A 218 21.31 -12.62 -13.13
C SER A 218 21.15 -13.73 -12.09
N VAL A 219 20.14 -13.65 -11.22
CA VAL A 219 19.76 -14.74 -10.31
C VAL A 219 18.99 -15.87 -11.03
N LYS A 220 18.23 -15.58 -12.09
CA LYS A 220 17.43 -16.58 -12.85
C LYS A 220 18.29 -17.42 -13.79
N GLU A 221 19.41 -16.87 -14.25
CA GLU A 221 20.31 -17.47 -15.25
C GLU A 221 21.46 -18.28 -14.63
N SER A 222 21.43 -18.53 -13.32
CA SER A 222 22.48 -19.22 -12.54
C SER A 222 21.89 -20.27 -11.63
#